data_AF-A0A7C3GSE8-F1
#
_entry.id   AF-A0A7C3GSE8-F1
#
_cell.length_a   1.000
_cell.length_b   1.000
_cell.length_c   1.000
_cell.angle_alpha   90.00
_cell.angle_beta   90.00
_cell.angle_gamma   90.00
#
_symmetry.space_group_name_H-M   'P 1'
#
loop_
_entity.id
_entity.type
_entity.pdbx_description
1 polymer ?
#
loop_
_entity_poly.entity_id
_entity_poly.type
_entity_poly.pdbx_seq_one_letter_code
_entity_poly.pdbx_strand_id
1 'polypeptide(L)' 'MKQNFTLNLTRFIYKETSIAESAAIKTALQENWDLNESYQEMKAAFNQLPKVTFSPSPSSIQNILKYSQATAVEPQH' A
#
# COMPACT_ATOMS: atom_id res chain seq x y z
N MET A 1 -28.54 2.60 6.32
CA MET A 1 -27.51 3.63 6.05
C MET A 1 -26.80 3.24 4.76
N LYS A 2 -26.88 4.03 3.68
CA LYS A 2 -26.07 3.79 2.48
C LYS A 2 -24.62 4.12 2.82
N GLN A 3 -23.84 3.11 3.20
CA GLN A 3 -22.40 3.27 3.35
C GLN A 3 -21.84 3.75 2.00
N ASN A 4 -21.20 4.92 1.98
CA ASN A 4 -20.46 5.40 0.81
C ASN A 4 -19.18 4.56 0.67
N PHE A 5 -19.33 3.32 0.19
CA PHE A 5 -18.22 2.36 0.02
C PHE A 5 -17.10 2.93 -0.86
N THR A 6 -17.45 3.74 -1.86
CA THR A 6 -16.49 4.38 -2.76
C THR A 6 -15.45 5.22 -2.02
N LEU A 7 -15.86 6.04 -1.05
CA LEU A 7 -14.92 6.89 -0.29
C LEU A 7 -13.98 6.06 0.59
N ASN A 8 -14.51 4.99 1.19
CA ASN A 8 -13.73 4.10 2.05
C ASN A 8 -12.72 3.27 1.24
N LEU A 9 -13.10 2.78 0.05
CA LEU A 9 -12.20 2.06 -0.84
C LEU A 9 -11.09 2.97 -1.39
N THR A 10 -11.40 4.23 -1.74
CA THR A 10 -10.38 5.20 -2.16
C THR A 10 -9.35 5.42 -1.04
N ARG A 11 -9.80 5.76 0.16
CA ARG A 11 -8.91 5.96 1.32
C ARG A 11 -8.07 4.72 1.59
N PHE A 12 -8.66 3.53 1.45
CA PHE A 12 -7.95 2.27 1.62
C PHE A 12 -6.86 2.05 0.56
N ILE A 13 -7.11 2.37 -0.71
CA ILE A 13 -6.13 2.29 -1.80
C ILE A 13 -4.95 3.23 -1.54
N TYR A 14 -5.22 4.46 -1.06
CA TYR A 14 -4.18 5.44 -0.71
C TYR A 14 -3.54 5.20 0.67
N LYS A 15 -3.94 4.15 1.40
CA LYS A 15 -3.48 3.82 2.76
C LYS A 15 -3.78 4.92 3.80
N GLU A 16 -4.89 5.62 3.63
CA GLU A 16 -5.39 6.69 4.50
C GLU A 16 -6.45 6.20 5.51
N THR A 17 -6.42 4.90 5.80
CA THR A 17 -7.32 4.22 6.75
C THR A 17 -6.55 3.79 7.99
N SER A 18 -7.17 3.90 9.16
CA SER A 18 -6.66 3.33 10.40
C SER A 18 -6.53 1.81 10.30
N ILE A 19 -5.80 1.19 11.25
CA ILE A 19 -5.61 -0.26 11.29
C ILE A 19 -6.97 -0.98 11.42
N ALA A 20 -7.85 -0.47 12.27
CA ALA A 20 -9.19 -1.03 12.48
C ALA A 20 -10.07 -0.93 11.22
N GLU A 21 -10.10 0.24 10.57
CA GLU A 21 -10.82 0.42 9.30
C GLU A 21 -10.26 -0.49 8.20
N SER A 22 -8.93 -0.60 8.10
CA SER A 22 -8.27 -1.46 7.12
C SER A 22 -8.60 -2.94 7.32
N ALA A 23 -8.72 -3.40 8.57
CA ALA A 23 -9.12 -4.76 8.88
C ALA A 23 -10.59 -5.01 8.50
N ALA A 24 -11.49 -4.10 8.86
CA ALA A 24 -12.90 -4.20 8.52
C ALA A 24 -13.15 -4.22 7.00
N ILE A 25 -12.43 -3.37 6.24
CA ILE A 25 -12.51 -3.34 4.78
C ILE A 25 -12.01 -4.66 4.19
N LYS A 26 -10.91 -5.23 4.70
CA LYS A 26 -10.40 -6.53 4.24
C LYS A 26 -11.41 -7.66 4.45
N THR A 27 -12.05 -7.71 5.61
CA THR A 27 -13.11 -8.69 5.89
C THR A 27 -14.28 -8.50 4.92
N ALA A 28 -14.76 -7.26 4.73
CA ALA A 28 -15.85 -6.98 3.80
C ALA A 28 -15.52 -7.36 2.34
N LEU A 29 -14.27 -7.18 1.91
CA LEU A 29 -13.81 -7.60 0.58
C LEU A 29 -13.75 -9.14 0.42
N GLN A 30 -13.59 -9.90 1.51
CA GLN A 30 -13.60 -11.36 1.46
C GLN A 30 -15.02 -11.92 1.43
N GLU A 31 -15.96 -11.24 2.08
CA GLU A 31 -17.36 -11.70 2.23
C GLU A 31 -18.26 -11.24 1.06
N ASN A 32 -17.93 -10.12 0.41
CA ASN A 32 -18.75 -9.53 -0.65
C ASN A 32 -18.00 -9.49 -1.99
N TRP A 33 -18.41 -10.36 -2.92
CA TRP A 33 -17.81 -10.47 -4.24
C TRP A 33 -17.98 -9.20 -5.09
N ASP A 34 -19.18 -8.59 -5.12
CA ASP A 34 -19.45 -7.37 -5.88
C ASP A 34 -18.57 -6.20 -5.41
N LEU A 35 -18.37 -6.11 -4.09
CA LEU A 35 -17.48 -5.12 -3.48
C LEU A 35 -16.02 -5.36 -3.85
N ASN A 36 -15.60 -6.63 -3.89
CA ASN A 36 -14.26 -6.99 -4.31
C ASN A 36 -14.00 -6.66 -5.78
N GLU A 37 -14.93 -6.96 -6.69
CA GLU A 37 -14.87 -6.55 -8.11
C GLU A 37 -14.66 -5.03 -8.23
N SER A 38 -15.53 -4.25 -7.59
CA SER A 38 -15.44 -2.77 -7.59
C SER A 38 -14.09 -2.28 -7.07
N TYR A 39 -13.54 -2.92 -6.03
CA TYR A 39 -12.21 -2.62 -5.50
C TYR A 39 -11.10 -2.99 -6.49
N GLN A 40 -11.16 -4.14 -7.16
CA GLN A 40 -10.16 -4.54 -8.15
C GLN A 40 -10.14 -3.56 -9.33
N GLU A 41 -11.30 -3.13 -9.82
CA GLU A 41 -11.41 -2.12 -10.88
C GLU A 41 -10.76 -0.79 -10.46
N MET A 42 -11.11 -0.26 -9.28
CA MET A 42 -10.49 0.97 -8.76
C MET A 42 -8.98 0.82 -8.57
N LYS A 43 -8.52 -0.33 -8.08
CA LYS A 43 -7.09 -0.60 -7.90
C LYS A 43 -6.35 -0.70 -9.22
N ALA A 44 -6.98 -1.30 -10.25
CA ALA A 44 -6.43 -1.34 -11.60
C ALA A 44 -6.28 0.07 -12.18
N ALA A 45 -7.31 0.91 -12.06
CA ALA A 45 -7.26 2.31 -12.47
C ALA A 45 -6.16 3.08 -11.72
N PHE A 46 -6.06 2.92 -10.40
CA PHE A 46 -4.99 3.52 -9.59
C PHE A 46 -3.59 3.11 -10.05
N ASN A 47 -3.39 1.84 -10.43
CA ASN A 47 -2.10 1.35 -10.91
C ASN A 47 -1.70 1.91 -12.27
N GLN A 48 -2.66 2.36 -13.09
CA GLN A 48 -2.40 2.99 -14.38
C GLN A 48 -2.00 4.47 -14.23
N LEU A 49 -2.24 5.08 -13.06
CA LEU A 49 -1.85 6.46 -12.82
C LEU A 49 -0.32 6.58 -12.84
N PRO A 50 0.22 7.63 -13.48
CA PRO A 50 1.66 7.85 -13.53
C PRO A 50 2.20 8.01 -12.10
N LYS A 51 3.16 7.15 -11.75
CA LYS A 51 3.85 7.25 -10.46
C LYS A 51 4.88 8.36 -10.54
N VAL A 52 5.06 9.08 -9.43
CA VAL A 52 6.17 10.04 -9.30
C VAL A 52 7.48 9.28 -9.45
N THR A 53 8.26 9.65 -10.46
CA THR A 53 9.62 9.12 -10.65
C THR A 53 10.57 9.90 -9.75
N PHE A 54 11.13 9.24 -8.76
CA PHE A 54 12.20 9.81 -7.94
C PHE A 54 13.56 9.48 -8.59
N SER A 55 14.44 10.47 -8.66
CA SER A 55 15.83 10.29 -9.08
C SER A 55 16.75 10.54 -7.88
N PRO A 56 16.93 9.57 -6.97
CA PRO A 56 17.81 9.74 -5.81
C PRO A 56 19.25 9.95 -6.26
N SER A 57 20.05 10.64 -5.45
CA SER A 57 21.47 10.79 -5.74
C SER A 57 22.20 9.44 -5.64
N PRO A 58 23.28 9.21 -6.42
CA PRO A 58 24.10 8.01 -6.29
C PRO A 58 24.67 7.80 -4.88
N SER A 59 24.91 8.87 -4.13
CA SER A 59 25.39 8.80 -2.74
C SER A 59 24.32 8.25 -1.80
N SER A 60 23.06 8.65 -1.95
CA SER A 60 21.95 8.08 -1.17
C SER A 60 21.81 6.58 -1.40
N ILE A 61 21.93 6.12 -2.65
CA ILE A 61 21.91 4.69 -2.98
C ILE A 61 23.06 3.96 -2.29
N GLN A 62 24.29 4.48 -2.40
CA GLN A 62 25.46 3.87 -1.74
C GLN A 62 25.32 3.81 -0.22
N ASN A 63 24.77 4.84 0.41
CA ASN A 63 24.57 4.87 1.86
C ASN A 63 23.59 3.78 2.32
N ILE A 64 22.49 3.58 1.59
CA ILE A 64 21.52 2.51 1.87
C ILE A 64 22.19 1.13 1.71
N LEU A 65 22.98 0.93 0.65
CA LEU A 65 23.69 -0.33 0.41
C LEU A 65 24.72 -0.61 1.53
N LYS A 66 25.48 0.40 1.95
CA LYS A 66 26.43 0.27 3.07
C LYS A 66 25.73 -0.09 4.38
N TYR A 67 24.61 0.57 4.69
CA TYR A 67 23.83 0.25 5.88
C TYR A 67 23.31 -1.19 5.83
N SER A 68 22.75 -1.62 4.69
CA SER A 68 22.26 -2.99 4.52
C SER A 68 23.36 -4.03 4.65
N GLN A 69 24.59 -3.76 4.19
CA GLN A 69 25.72 -4.66 4.39
C GLN A 69 26.13 -4.76 5.86
N ALA A 70 26.13 -3.64 6.57
CA ALA A 70 26.51 -3.60 7.98
C ALA A 70 25.46 -4.28 8.90
N THR A 71 24.18 -4.22 8.54
CA THR A 71 23.09 -4.82 9.35
C THR A 71 22.69 -6.23 8.91
N ALA A 72 23.07 -6.68 7.70
CA ALA A 72 22.90 -8.07 7.29
C ALA A 72 23.81 -9.04 8.05
N VAL A 73 24.85 -8.52 8.72
CA VAL A 73 25.70 -9.29 9.62
C VAL A 73 25.27 -8.96 11.05
N GLU A 74 24.25 -9.65 11.54
CA GLU A 74 24.02 -9.73 12.98
C GLU A 74 25.26 -10.43 13.57
N PRO A 75 26.02 -9.79 14.49
CA PRO A 75 27.15 -10.47 15.11
C PRO A 75 26.57 -11.59 15.98
N GLN A 76 26.74 -12.84 15.54
CA GLN A 76 26.56 -14.01 16.37
C GLN A 76 27.62 -13.99 17.48
N HIS A 77 27.28 -13.36 18.61
CA HIS A 77 28.01 -13.48 19.86
C HIS A 77 27.04 -13.76 21.00
#